data_AF-A0A9X6AJ35-F1
#
_entry.id   AF-A0A9X6AJ35-F1
#
_cell.length_a   1.000
_cell.length_b   1.000
_cell.length_c   1.000
_cell.angle_alpha   90.00
_cell.angle_beta   90.00
_cell.angle_gamma   90.00
#
_symmetry.space_group_name_H-M   'P 1'
#
loop_
_entity.id
_entity.type
_entity.pdbx_description
1 polymer ?
#
loop_
_entity_poly.entity_id
_entity_poly.type
_entity_poly.pdbx_seq_one_letter_code
_entity_poly.pdbx_strand_id
1 'polypeptide(L)'
;MKELLLGLRLLLGSGRGNRVRFVLMTVGGSLGVCCLAIVLAIPGILAAQDGRIVGRQSVSPTVQSNGVIADGYPLTLDRTDPYGSTPLTRVFTARGTRSVEPPPGLPSFPRVGEVFVSPQLHELRRRNPALAQLVPGEEVGLIGAEGLARPMNSSRT
;
A
#
# COMPACT_ATOMS: atom_id res chain seq x y z
N MET A 1 -44.48 -11.13 15.77
CA MET A 1 -44.10 -9.89 16.52
C MET A 1 -44.90 -9.67 17.81
N LYS A 2 -46.18 -10.05 17.89
CA LYS A 2 -47.01 -9.87 19.11
C LYS A 2 -46.53 -10.66 20.33
N GLU A 3 -46.05 -11.89 20.12
CA GLU A 3 -45.53 -12.76 21.19
C GLU A 3 -44.31 -12.18 21.91
N LEU A 4 -43.40 -11.55 21.17
CA LEU A 4 -42.21 -10.89 21.73
C LEU A 4 -42.59 -9.67 22.59
N LEU A 5 -43.59 -8.92 22.12
CA LEU A 5 -44.13 -7.77 22.84
C LEU A 5 -44.84 -8.19 24.14
N LEU A 6 -45.52 -9.34 24.13
CA LEU A 6 -46.16 -9.91 25.31
C LEU A 6 -45.12 -10.38 26.33
N GLY A 7 -44.09 -11.11 25.87
CA GLY A 7 -42.97 -11.54 26.71
C GLY A 7 -42.21 -10.38 27.33
N LEU A 8 -41.95 -9.31 26.55
CA LEU A 8 -41.34 -8.08 27.05
C LEU A 8 -42.25 -7.39 28.09
N ARG A 9 -43.55 -7.31 27.85
CA ARG A 9 -44.52 -6.76 28.82
C ARG A 9 -44.57 -7.55 30.13
N LEU A 10 -44.46 -8.87 30.09
CA LEU A 10 -44.45 -9.72 31.29
C LEU A 10 -43.14 -9.55 32.08
N LEU A 11 -42.00 -9.46 31.39
CA LEU A 11 -40.69 -9.15 31.98
C LEU A 11 -40.64 -7.76 32.61
N LEU A 12 -41.21 -6.76 31.93
CA LEU A 12 -41.42 -5.43 32.51
C LEU A 12 -42.52 -5.44 33.56
N GLY A 13 -43.44 -6.41 33.59
CA GLY A 13 -44.48 -6.53 34.61
C GLY A 13 -43.98 -7.07 35.94
N SER A 14 -42.86 -7.80 35.97
CA SER A 14 -42.47 -8.69 37.07
C SER A 14 -41.82 -8.00 38.30
N GLY A 15 -42.27 -6.81 38.68
CA GLY A 15 -41.80 -6.09 39.87
C GLY A 15 -40.47 -5.33 39.70
N ARG A 16 -40.27 -4.29 40.53
CA ARG A 16 -39.16 -3.33 40.41
C ARG A 16 -37.77 -3.98 40.47
N GLY A 17 -37.58 -4.99 41.32
CA GLY A 17 -36.28 -5.69 41.47
C GLY A 17 -35.87 -6.46 40.22
N ASN A 18 -36.80 -7.16 39.57
CA ASN A 18 -36.49 -7.93 38.37
C ASN A 18 -36.23 -7.03 37.15
N ARG A 19 -36.90 -5.86 37.07
CA ARG A 19 -36.62 -4.85 36.05
C ARG A 19 -35.18 -4.34 36.15
N VAL A 20 -34.73 -3.98 37.35
CA VAL A 20 -33.37 -3.47 37.57
C VAL A 20 -32.33 -4.53 37.20
N ARG A 21 -32.52 -5.78 37.64
CA ARG A 21 -31.63 -6.90 37.29
C ARG A 21 -31.57 -7.15 35.78
N PHE A 22 -32.71 -7.11 35.09
CA PHE A 22 -32.77 -7.25 33.65
C PHE A 22 -32.01 -6.13 32.94
N VAL A 23 -32.24 -4.87 33.34
CA VAL A 23 -31.53 -3.70 32.78
C VAL A 23 -30.02 -3.83 32.99
N LEU A 24 -29.55 -4.18 34.19
CA LEU A 24 -28.13 -4.40 34.46
C LEU A 24 -27.52 -5.49 33.58
N MET A 25 -28.21 -6.62 33.40
CA MET A 25 -27.75 -7.73 32.57
C MET A 25 -27.67 -7.33 31.08
N THR A 26 -28.70 -6.64 30.58
CA THR A 26 -28.74 -6.18 29.19
C THR A 26 -27.67 -5.14 28.90
N VAL A 27 -27.47 -4.18 29.81
CA VAL A 27 -26.44 -3.14 29.67
C VAL A 27 -25.03 -3.74 29.75
N GLY A 28 -24.78 -4.66 30.68
CA GLY A 28 -23.49 -5.36 30.75
C GLY A 28 -23.20 -6.18 29.49
N GLY A 29 -24.20 -6.92 29.00
CA GLY A 29 -24.09 -7.70 27.78
C GLY A 29 -23.83 -6.83 26.54
N SER A 30 -24.54 -5.72 26.38
CA SER A 30 -24.33 -4.82 25.23
C SER A 30 -22.96 -4.16 25.25
N LEU A 31 -22.46 -3.76 26.42
CA LEU A 31 -21.12 -3.18 26.56
C LEU A 31 -20.02 -4.17 26.17
N GLY A 32 -20.16 -5.44 26.58
CA GLY A 32 -19.24 -6.51 26.18
C GLY A 32 -19.26 -6.78 24.67
N VAL A 33 -20.45 -6.85 24.07
CA VAL A 33 -20.61 -7.01 22.62
C VAL A 33 -20.04 -5.82 21.86
N CYS A 34 -20.27 -4.58 22.31
CA CYS A 34 -19.67 -3.39 21.71
C CYS A 34 -18.14 -3.42 21.79
N CYS A 35 -17.57 -3.80 22.93
CA CYS A 35 -16.12 -3.91 23.10
C CYS A 35 -15.53 -4.98 22.16
N LEU A 36 -16.16 -6.15 22.08
CA LEU A 36 -15.77 -7.22 21.17
C LEU A 36 -15.92 -6.81 19.70
N ALA A 37 -16.99 -6.09 19.36
CA ALA A 37 -17.22 -5.56 18.02
C ALA A 37 -16.18 -4.51 17.63
N ILE A 38 -15.74 -3.65 18.57
CA ILE A 38 -14.63 -2.71 18.32
C ILE A 38 -13.34 -3.47 18.07
N VAL A 39 -13.03 -4.50 18.86
CA VAL A 39 -11.83 -5.34 18.67
C VAL A 39 -11.88 -6.12 17.35
N LEU A 40 -13.04 -6.69 16.97
CA LEU A 40 -13.23 -7.35 15.68
C LEU A 40 -13.35 -6.37 14.51
N ALA A 41 -13.71 -5.11 14.76
CA ALA A 41 -13.66 -4.07 13.76
C ALA A 41 -12.21 -3.69 13.44
N ILE A 42 -11.23 -3.99 14.29
CA ILE A 42 -9.82 -3.78 13.96
C ILE A 42 -9.46 -4.53 12.66
N PRO A 43 -9.59 -5.86 12.54
CA PRO A 43 -9.27 -6.54 11.28
C PRO A 43 -10.18 -6.14 10.09
N GLY A 44 -11.45 -5.77 10.33
CA GLY A 44 -12.37 -5.32 9.26
C GLY A 44 -12.09 -3.89 8.76
N ILE A 45 -11.67 -3.00 9.66
CA ILE A 45 -11.17 -1.67 9.33
C ILE A 45 -9.78 -1.80 8.71
N LEU A 46 -8.95 -2.76 9.13
CA LEU A 46 -7.71 -3.10 8.43
C LEU A 46 -8.00 -3.61 7.02
N ALA A 47 -9.01 -4.44 6.78
CA ALA A 47 -9.40 -4.86 5.43
C ALA A 47 -9.94 -3.71 4.56
N ALA A 48 -10.59 -2.70 5.16
CA ALA A 48 -10.99 -1.47 4.47
C ALA A 48 -9.83 -0.45 4.34
N GLN A 49 -8.85 -0.51 5.25
CA GLN A 49 -7.58 0.22 5.21
C GLN A 49 -6.50 -0.54 4.45
N ASP A 50 -6.73 -1.75 3.95
CA ASP A 50 -5.80 -2.48 3.10
C ASP A 50 -5.67 -1.77 1.75
N GLY A 51 -6.63 -0.92 1.37
CA GLY A 51 -6.43 0.08 0.33
C GLY A 51 -5.35 1.14 0.65
N ARG A 52 -4.89 1.26 1.90
CA ARG A 52 -3.85 2.20 2.37
C ARG A 52 -2.63 1.52 3.01
N ILE A 53 -2.74 0.33 3.61
CA ILE A 53 -1.64 -0.41 4.25
C ILE A 53 -0.90 -1.32 3.25
N VAL A 54 -1.52 -1.67 2.12
CA VAL A 54 -0.80 -2.10 0.90
C VAL A 54 0.20 -1.01 0.44
N GLY A 55 0.12 0.23 0.95
CA GLY A 55 1.09 1.29 0.72
C GLY A 55 2.40 1.23 1.53
N ARG A 56 2.62 0.21 2.37
CA ARG A 56 3.91 -0.01 3.06
C ARG A 56 4.58 -1.34 2.76
N GLN A 57 3.91 -2.23 2.05
CA GLN A 57 4.58 -3.30 1.35
C GLN A 57 4.78 -2.78 -0.07
N SER A 58 6.02 -2.72 -0.52
CA SER A 58 6.36 -2.60 -1.93
C SER A 58 5.65 -3.74 -2.68
N VAL A 59 4.41 -3.51 -3.12
CA VAL A 59 3.74 -4.36 -4.08
C VAL A 59 4.50 -4.13 -5.36
N SER A 60 5.43 -5.04 -5.61
CA SER A 60 5.92 -5.35 -6.94
C SER A 60 4.74 -5.35 -7.91
N PRO A 61 4.70 -4.47 -8.92
CA PRO A 61 3.79 -4.62 -10.02
C PRO A 61 4.34 -5.70 -10.95
N THR A 62 4.34 -6.95 -10.48
CA THR A 62 4.45 -8.14 -11.34
C THR A 62 3.46 -9.21 -10.89
N VAL A 63 2.23 -8.81 -10.57
CA VAL A 63 1.10 -9.74 -10.50
C VAL A 63 -0.06 -9.13 -11.30
N GLN A 64 0.20 -8.78 -12.56
CA GLN A 64 -0.87 -8.62 -13.55
C GLN A 64 -0.91 -9.76 -14.57
N SER A 65 -0.01 -10.73 -14.48
CA SER A 65 -0.19 -12.01 -15.15
C SER A 65 -0.61 -13.04 -14.11
N ASN A 66 -1.85 -13.51 -14.21
CA ASN A 66 -2.26 -14.85 -13.74
C ASN A 66 -1.51 -15.98 -14.49
N GLY A 67 -0.28 -15.73 -14.90
CA GLY A 67 0.60 -16.64 -15.61
C GLY A 67 1.64 -17.15 -14.65
N VAL A 68 1.81 -18.47 -14.63
CA VAL A 68 2.92 -19.16 -13.99
C VAL A 68 4.21 -18.37 -14.25
N ILE A 69 4.92 -17.97 -13.20
CA ILE A 69 6.26 -17.39 -13.29
C ILE A 69 7.14 -18.47 -13.89
N ALA A 70 7.28 -18.49 -15.21
CA ALA A 70 8.14 -19.45 -15.90
C ALA A 70 9.60 -18.97 -15.79
N ASP A 71 10.54 -19.92 -15.79
CA ASP A 71 11.96 -19.61 -15.75
C ASP A 71 12.36 -18.69 -16.93
N GLY A 72 13.10 -17.62 -16.62
CA GLY A 72 13.72 -16.75 -17.63
C GLY A 72 13.05 -15.40 -17.91
N TYR A 73 11.99 -15.01 -17.19
CA TYR A 73 11.49 -13.63 -17.25
C TYR A 73 12.38 -12.65 -16.47
N PRO A 74 12.48 -11.38 -16.91
CA PRO A 74 13.20 -10.36 -16.14
C PRO A 74 12.50 -10.12 -14.81
N LEU A 75 13.28 -10.15 -13.72
CA LEU A 75 12.79 -9.88 -12.38
C LEU A 75 12.99 -8.39 -12.08
N THR A 76 11.96 -7.76 -11.51
CA THR A 76 12.04 -6.37 -11.08
C THR A 76 11.77 -6.27 -9.59
N LEU A 77 12.59 -5.51 -8.87
CA LEU A 77 12.47 -5.25 -7.44
C LEU A 77 12.43 -3.73 -7.23
N ASP A 78 11.33 -3.24 -6.68
CA ASP A 78 11.20 -1.83 -6.28
C ASP A 78 11.59 -1.66 -4.80
N ARG A 79 12.44 -0.67 -4.53
CA ARG A 79 12.77 -0.19 -3.19
C ARG A 79 12.60 1.32 -3.13
N THR A 80 11.75 1.77 -2.23
CA THR A 80 11.60 3.20 -1.93
C THR A 80 12.31 3.54 -0.63
N ASP A 81 13.22 4.51 -0.70
CA ASP A 81 14.00 5.03 0.43
C ASP A 81 13.58 6.47 0.77
N PRO A 82 13.51 6.83 2.06
CA PRO A 82 13.22 8.20 2.45
C PRO A 82 14.40 9.12 2.11
N TYR A 83 14.16 10.18 1.32
CA TYR A 83 15.17 11.19 1.01
C TYR A 83 14.64 12.62 1.28
N GLY A 84 14.95 13.16 2.46
CA GLY A 84 14.43 14.47 2.88
C GLY A 84 12.90 14.51 2.87
N SER A 85 12.32 15.46 2.12
CA SER A 85 10.86 15.61 1.96
C SER A 85 10.28 14.84 0.76
N THR A 86 11.09 14.11 -0.01
CA THR A 86 10.63 13.42 -1.23
C THR A 86 11.14 11.98 -1.23
N PRO A 87 10.27 10.97 -1.35
CA PRO A 87 10.72 9.58 -1.41
C PRO A 87 11.54 9.34 -2.68
N LEU A 88 12.64 8.59 -2.55
CA LEU A 88 13.48 8.15 -3.66
C LEU A 88 13.13 6.69 -3.97
N THR A 89 12.55 6.45 -5.14
CA THR A 89 12.19 5.11 -5.61
C THR A 89 13.31 4.55 -6.50
N ARG A 90 13.79 3.35 -6.19
CA ARG A 90 14.84 2.63 -6.91
C ARG A 90 14.27 1.33 -7.44
N VAL A 91 14.28 1.16 -8.75
CA VAL A 91 13.81 -0.05 -9.42
C VAL A 91 15.01 -0.83 -9.92
N PHE A 92 15.27 -1.99 -9.31
CA PHE A 92 16.31 -2.92 -9.73
C PHE A 92 15.73 -3.91 -10.71
N THR A 93 16.37 -4.08 -11.85
CA THR A 93 15.95 -5.08 -12.85
C THR A 93 17.06 -6.10 -13.08
N ALA A 94 16.72 -7.38 -12.93
CA ALA A 94 17.56 -8.49 -13.32
C ALA A 94 17.14 -8.98 -14.70
N ARG A 95 18.09 -9.05 -15.62
CA ARG A 95 17.85 -9.49 -16.99
C ARG A 95 17.53 -10.99 -17.00
N GLY A 96 16.36 -11.35 -17.53
CA GLY A 96 15.99 -12.73 -17.80
C GLY A 96 16.66 -13.27 -19.07
N THR A 97 16.53 -14.56 -19.32
CA THR A 97 16.98 -15.20 -20.58
C THR A 97 16.04 -14.91 -21.76
N ARG A 98 14.81 -14.46 -21.48
CA ARG A 98 13.85 -14.02 -22.50
C ARG A 98 13.99 -12.54 -22.81
N SER A 99 13.93 -12.20 -24.10
CA SER A 99 13.82 -10.82 -24.54
C SER A 99 12.41 -10.33 -24.25
N VAL A 100 12.29 -9.33 -23.39
CA VAL A 100 11.04 -8.62 -23.08
C VAL A 100 11.24 -7.17 -23.48
N GLU A 101 10.16 -6.49 -23.86
CA GLU A 101 10.22 -5.07 -24.17
C GLU A 101 10.56 -4.24 -22.92
N PRO A 102 11.39 -3.20 -23.04
CA PRO A 102 11.71 -2.33 -21.92
C PRO A 102 10.44 -1.69 -21.33
N PRO A 103 10.44 -1.37 -20.02
CA PRO A 103 9.36 -0.60 -19.41
C PRO A 103 9.15 0.73 -20.15
N PRO A 104 7.91 1.27 -20.16
CA PRO A 104 7.64 2.58 -20.73
C PRO A 104 8.57 3.62 -20.10
N GLY A 105 9.15 4.51 -20.90
CA GLY A 105 10.09 5.53 -20.43
C GLY A 105 11.54 5.09 -20.48
N LEU A 106 11.82 3.84 -20.82
CA LEU A 106 13.16 3.30 -20.89
C LEU A 106 13.50 2.88 -22.33
N PRO A 107 14.61 3.37 -22.91
CA PRO A 107 15.01 2.96 -24.25
C PRO A 107 15.52 1.52 -24.30
N SER A 108 16.12 1.04 -23.20
CA SER A 108 16.66 -0.31 -23.05
C SER A 108 16.89 -0.65 -21.58
N PHE A 109 16.90 -1.93 -21.23
CA PHE A 109 17.31 -2.34 -19.87
C PHE A 109 18.76 -1.90 -19.56
N PRO A 110 19.03 -1.36 -18.37
CA PRO A 110 20.38 -1.01 -17.95
C PRO A 110 21.28 -2.25 -17.90
N ARG A 111 22.55 -2.09 -18.25
CA ARG A 111 23.57 -3.11 -17.97
C ARG A 111 24.00 -3.06 -16.50
N VAL A 112 24.80 -4.04 -16.12
CA VAL A 112 25.41 -4.08 -14.78
C VAL A 112 26.23 -2.81 -14.56
N GLY A 113 25.90 -2.05 -13.51
CA GLY A 113 26.57 -0.79 -13.17
C GLY A 113 26.02 0.45 -13.85
N GLU A 114 25.11 0.30 -14.83
CA GLU A 114 24.41 1.41 -15.47
C GLU A 114 23.12 1.74 -14.73
N VAL A 115 22.74 3.03 -14.71
CA VAL A 115 21.48 3.49 -14.12
C VAL A 115 20.82 4.52 -15.02
N PHE A 116 19.51 4.39 -15.20
CA PHE A 116 18.67 5.45 -15.74
C PHE A 116 18.04 6.22 -14.58
N VAL A 117 18.09 7.54 -14.65
CA VAL A 117 17.60 8.41 -13.57
C VAL A 117 16.44 9.29 -14.07
N SER A 118 15.57 9.73 -13.16
CA SER A 118 14.58 10.74 -13.54
C SER A 118 15.27 12.09 -13.82
N PRO A 119 14.69 12.96 -14.66
CA PRO A 119 15.24 14.30 -14.91
C PRO A 119 15.44 15.12 -13.62
N GLN A 120 14.53 15.00 -12.66
CA GLN A 120 14.65 15.68 -11.37
C GLN A 120 15.83 15.13 -10.54
N LEU A 121 16.06 13.81 -10.57
CA LEU A 121 17.16 13.17 -9.87
C LEU A 121 18.51 13.54 -10.50
N HIS A 122 18.56 13.68 -11.82
CA HIS A 122 19.73 14.19 -12.54
C HIS A 122 20.13 15.59 -12.04
N GLU A 123 19.18 16.54 -12.00
CA GLU A 123 19.42 17.89 -11.48
C GLU A 123 19.84 17.90 -10.00
N LEU A 124 19.33 16.95 -9.22
CA LEU A 124 19.67 16.82 -7.81
C LEU A 124 21.08 16.25 -7.62
N ARG A 125 21.50 15.27 -8.41
CA ARG A 125 22.87 14.73 -8.41
C ARG A 125 23.90 15.79 -8.78
N ARG A 126 23.59 16.66 -9.76
CA ARG A 126 24.48 17.77 -10.14
C ARG A 126 24.67 18.79 -9.01
N ARG A 127 23.63 19.05 -8.23
CA ARG A 127 23.68 19.98 -7.08
C ARG A 127 24.28 19.35 -5.82
N ASN A 128 24.18 18.03 -5.67
CA ASN A 128 24.64 17.33 -4.49
C ASN A 128 25.44 16.07 -4.88
N PRO A 129 26.78 16.14 -4.96
CA PRO A 129 27.62 15.01 -5.35
C PRO A 129 27.56 13.85 -4.34
N ALA A 130 27.18 14.09 -3.08
CA ALA A 130 27.00 13.02 -2.10
C ALA A 130 25.86 12.06 -2.48
N LEU A 131 24.93 12.49 -3.33
CA LEU A 131 23.83 11.66 -3.82
C LEU A 131 24.32 10.48 -4.69
N ALA A 132 25.49 10.60 -5.31
CA ALA A 132 26.11 9.52 -6.08
C ALA A 132 26.47 8.30 -5.20
N GLN A 133 26.65 8.50 -3.89
CA GLN A 133 26.86 7.39 -2.95
C GLN A 133 25.55 6.66 -2.61
N LEU A 134 24.40 7.37 -2.64
CA LEU A 134 23.08 6.81 -2.38
C LEU A 134 22.54 6.02 -3.58
N VAL A 135 22.84 6.48 -4.78
CA VAL A 135 22.48 5.82 -6.05
C VAL A 135 23.76 5.55 -6.84
N PRO A 136 24.47 4.44 -6.51
CA PRO A 136 25.67 4.06 -7.24
C PRO A 136 25.30 3.60 -8.65
N GLY A 137 26.15 3.94 -9.62
CA GLY A 137 25.99 3.57 -11.02
C GLY A 137 26.31 4.73 -11.96
N GLU A 138 26.74 4.37 -13.17
CA GLU A 138 26.96 5.30 -14.28
C GLU A 138 25.62 5.70 -14.89
N GLU A 139 25.38 7.00 -14.97
CA GLU A 139 24.16 7.50 -15.58
C GLU A 139 24.27 7.38 -17.11
N VAL A 140 23.46 6.48 -17.69
CA VAL A 140 23.45 6.22 -19.14
C VAL A 140 22.30 6.92 -19.86
N GLY A 141 21.37 7.52 -19.12
CA GLY A 141 20.27 8.29 -19.69
C GLY A 141 19.19 8.65 -18.69
N LEU A 142 18.17 9.34 -19.19
CA LEU A 142 17.02 9.79 -18.42
C LEU A 142 15.81 8.89 -18.68
N ILE A 143 14.99 8.72 -17.64
CA ILE A 143 13.69 8.05 -17.73
C ILE A 143 12.67 9.03 -18.34
N GLY A 144 11.99 8.61 -19.40
CA GLY A 144 10.90 9.34 -20.05
C GLY A 144 9.71 9.58 -19.10
N ALA A 145 8.87 10.57 -19.42
CA ALA A 145 7.76 10.99 -18.56
C ALA A 145 6.75 9.85 -18.30
N GLU A 146 6.55 8.99 -19.30
CA GLU A 146 5.71 7.80 -19.27
C GLU A 146 6.21 6.71 -18.29
N GLY A 147 7.48 6.75 -17.89
CA GLY A 147 8.08 5.86 -16.90
C GLY A 147 8.12 6.43 -15.49
N LEU A 148 7.61 7.65 -15.28
CA LEU A 148 7.62 8.33 -13.98
C LEU A 148 6.26 8.26 -13.31
N ALA A 149 6.22 7.83 -12.05
CA ALA A 149 5.01 7.83 -11.23
C ALA A 149 4.43 9.24 -11.02
N ARG A 150 5.29 10.27 -11.06
CA ARG A 150 4.90 11.68 -11.08
C ARG A 150 5.72 12.42 -12.14
N PRO A 151 5.23 12.51 -13.39
CA PRO A 151 5.88 13.36 -14.38
C PRO A 151 5.77 14.81 -13.92
N MET A 152 6.83 15.61 -14.08
CA MET A 152 6.70 17.06 -13.92
C MET A 152 5.78 17.55 -15.04
N ASN A 153 4.53 17.89 -14.74
CA ASN A 153 3.79 18.76 -15.64
C ASN A 153 4.38 20.16 -15.51
N SER A 154 5.07 20.61 -16.55
CA SER A 154 5.41 22.02 -16.71
C SER A 154 4.14 22.80 -17.07
N SER A 155 3.19 22.93 -16.14
CA SER A 155 1.96 23.73 -16.35
C SER A 155 1.52 24.48 -15.09
N ARG A 156 2.47 25.14 -14.42
CA ARG A 156 2.12 26.19 -13.45
C ARG A 156 3.11 27.35 -13.54
N THR A 157 2.89 28.17 -14.56
CA THR A 157 3.18 29.61 -14.59
C THR A 157 1.93 30.30 -15.08
#